data_AF-A0AAV6BD04-F1
#
_entry.id   AF-A0AAV6BD04-F1
#
_cell.length_a   1.000
_cell.length_b   1.000
_cell.length_c   1.000
_cell.angle_alpha   90.00
_cell.angle_beta   90.00
_cell.angle_gamma   90.00
#
_symmetry.space_group_name_H-M   'P 1'
#
loop_
_entity.id
_entity.type
_entity.pdbx_description
1 polymer ?
#
loop_
_entity_poly.entity_id
_entity_poly.type
_entity_poly.pdbx_seq_one_letter_code
_entity_poly.pdbx_strand_id
1 'polypeptide(L)'
;MKSTETHRVAIVGAGFAGSLTAAQILRRATGPLEVVLIERRPPFGVGKAFATSLPCHLLNVPAISMSAYPDDPEHLVRWLDSRIKGSKPASGHELFVPRSLYGEYVGETLRSAAERSRARLDGVTGEVVAIETGGDPGRVHLRMRDGSEIAASFAVLAIGNPPPSDPLAGDLEASRRYAPDPWEEGALDGLTPEGTVVTIGSNLTMVDVALALDHRNHRGPILAVSTHGLLPQPHLSRLPPAWTSRIDGHASGPRDLMRAMREETNAARTQGFEWRSVVDSLRPR
;
A
#
# COMPACT_ATOMS: atom_id res chain seq x y z
N MET A 1 10.26 33.17 29.87
CA MET A 1 9.95 32.69 28.51
C MET A 1 10.15 31.19 28.49
N LYS A 2 9.08 30.38 28.50
CA LYS A 2 9.22 28.94 28.18
C LYS A 2 9.55 28.87 26.68
N SER A 3 10.69 28.30 26.33
CA SER A 3 10.99 27.93 24.94
C SER A 3 9.81 27.11 24.44
N THR A 4 9.12 27.57 23.40
CA THR A 4 8.10 26.77 22.71
C THR A 4 8.84 25.65 22.00
N GLU A 5 9.08 24.54 22.71
CA GLU A 5 9.61 23.31 22.14
C GLU A 5 8.69 22.89 20.98
N THR A 6 9.22 23.00 19.77
CA THR A 6 8.53 22.49 18.58
C THR A 6 8.49 20.98 18.71
N HIS A 7 7.29 20.42 18.84
CA HIS A 7 7.12 18.97 18.92
C HIS A 7 7.49 18.37 17.56
N ARG A 8 8.18 17.23 17.57
CA ARG A 8 8.63 16.55 16.35
C ARG A 8 8.06 15.15 16.29
N VAL A 9 7.52 14.77 15.14
CA VAL A 9 7.11 13.39 14.82
C VAL A 9 8.01 12.86 13.71
N ALA A 10 8.76 11.80 14.00
CA ALA A 10 9.53 11.09 12.99
C ALA A 10 8.69 9.95 12.40
N ILE A 11 8.70 9.79 11.08
CA ILE A 11 7.98 8.73 10.36
C ILE A 11 9.00 7.95 9.54
N VAL A 12 9.18 6.67 9.85
CA VAL A 12 10.14 5.79 9.18
C VAL A 12 9.45 5.03 8.05
N GLY A 13 9.80 5.36 6.81
CA GLY A 13 9.18 4.88 5.58
C GLY A 13 8.28 5.95 4.95
N ALA A 14 8.55 6.33 3.71
CA ALA A 14 7.76 7.28 2.93
C ALA A 14 6.98 6.62 1.79
N GLY A 15 6.66 5.33 1.94
CA GLY A 15 5.62 4.70 1.12
C GLY A 15 4.22 5.24 1.44
N PHE A 16 3.20 4.53 0.97
CA PHE A 16 1.79 4.85 1.20
C PHE A 16 1.45 5.22 2.65
N ALA A 17 1.76 4.31 3.59
CA ALA A 17 1.37 4.46 4.98
C ALA A 17 1.99 5.71 5.61
N GLY A 18 3.31 5.88 5.50
CA GLY A 18 4.01 7.01 6.10
C GLY A 18 3.62 8.35 5.49
N SER A 19 3.41 8.38 4.17
CA SER A 19 3.01 9.59 3.45
C SER A 19 1.60 10.04 3.84
N LEU A 20 0.63 9.11 3.95
CA LEU A 20 -0.71 9.47 4.40
C LEU A 20 -0.78 9.76 5.90
N THR A 21 0.05 9.11 6.72
CA THR A 21 0.20 9.50 8.13
C THR A 21 0.74 10.92 8.25
N ALA A 22 1.78 11.28 7.49
CA ALA A 22 2.31 12.64 7.44
C ALA A 22 1.21 13.63 6.99
N ALA A 23 0.49 13.33 5.91
CA ALA A 23 -0.59 14.18 5.42
C ALA A 23 -1.69 14.40 6.47
N GLN A 24 -2.10 13.35 7.18
CA GLN A 24 -3.09 13.44 8.26
C GLN A 24 -2.61 14.29 9.44
N ILE A 25 -1.35 14.12 9.86
CA ILE A 25 -0.76 14.92 10.93
C ILE A 25 -0.70 16.40 10.51
N LEU A 26 -0.21 16.68 9.31
CA LEU A 26 -0.13 18.04 8.76
C LEU A 26 -1.50 18.71 8.69
N ARG A 27 -2.54 17.99 8.26
CA ARG A 27 -3.91 18.50 8.16
C ARG A 27 -4.54 18.80 9.53
N ARG A 28 -4.18 18.04 10.56
CA ARG A 28 -4.74 18.16 11.92
C ARG A 28 -3.90 19.04 12.86
N ALA A 29 -2.70 19.46 12.44
CA ALA A 29 -1.83 20.29 13.25
C ALA A 29 -2.46 21.66 13.53
N THR A 30 -2.68 21.96 14.81
CA THR A 30 -3.26 23.24 15.28
C THR A 30 -2.20 24.27 15.68
N GLY A 31 -0.94 23.86 15.79
CA GLY A 31 0.19 24.71 16.17
C GLY A 31 1.50 24.27 15.50
N PRO A 32 2.63 24.93 15.82
CA PRO A 32 3.94 24.59 15.28
C PRO A 32 4.36 23.16 15.64
N LEU A 33 4.46 22.32 14.61
CA LEU A 33 4.88 20.92 14.68
C LEU A 33 5.87 20.68 13.53
N GLU A 34 6.83 19.78 13.75
CA GLU A 34 7.72 19.30 12.70
C GLU A 34 7.44 17.81 12.43
N VAL A 35 7.16 17.47 11.18
CA VAL A 35 7.04 16.09 10.71
C VAL A 35 8.29 15.76 9.91
N VAL A 36 9.08 14.80 10.37
CA VAL A 36 10.27 14.31 9.66
C VAL A 36 9.91 12.98 9.03
N LEU A 37 9.78 12.96 7.70
CA LEU A 37 9.50 11.77 6.94
C LEU A 37 10.83 11.21 6.42
N ILE A 38 11.15 9.96 6.76
CA ILE A 38 12.45 9.33 6.50
C ILE A 38 12.28 8.20 5.49
N GLU A 39 13.05 8.21 4.41
CA GLU A 39 12.98 7.17 3.37
C GLU A 39 14.36 6.79 2.85
N ARG A 40 14.59 5.48 2.71
CA ARG A 40 15.86 4.95 2.18
C ARG A 40 15.91 5.02 0.66
N ARG A 41 14.77 4.89 -0.03
CA ARG A 41 14.66 4.86 -1.50
C ARG A 41 13.66 5.92 -1.99
N PRO A 42 14.11 7.12 -2.42
CA PRO A 42 13.22 8.09 -3.05
C PRO A 42 12.61 7.52 -4.36
N PRO A 43 11.47 8.03 -4.84
CA PRO A 43 10.73 9.20 -4.35
C PRO A 43 9.83 8.91 -3.14
N PHE A 44 9.56 9.95 -2.37
CA PHE A 44 8.56 9.96 -1.29
C PHE A 44 7.15 9.87 -1.87
N GLY A 45 6.21 9.27 -1.13
CA GLY A 45 4.78 9.23 -1.50
C GLY A 45 4.34 7.90 -2.09
N VAL A 46 5.22 7.20 -2.80
CA VAL A 46 4.80 6.11 -3.68
C VAL A 46 4.97 4.75 -2.99
N GLY A 47 6.18 4.48 -2.48
CA GLY A 47 6.53 3.17 -1.96
C GLY A 47 6.49 2.08 -3.02
N LYS A 48 6.89 0.86 -2.65
CA LYS A 48 7.06 -0.25 -3.60
C LYS A 48 5.77 -0.61 -4.35
N ALA A 49 4.63 -0.61 -3.67
CA ALA A 49 3.35 -1.04 -4.25
C ALA A 49 2.85 -0.14 -5.39
N PHE A 50 3.22 1.15 -5.39
CA PHE A 50 2.73 2.12 -6.37
C PHE A 50 3.83 2.64 -7.32
N ALA A 51 5.06 2.13 -7.20
CA ALA A 51 6.22 2.58 -7.97
C ALA A 51 6.33 1.94 -9.37
N THR A 52 5.43 1.02 -9.71
CA THR A 52 5.39 0.40 -11.04
C THR A 52 5.11 1.44 -12.13
N SER A 53 5.85 1.38 -13.24
CA SER A 53 5.60 2.18 -14.43
C SER A 53 4.58 1.55 -15.40
N LEU A 54 4.24 0.28 -15.21
CA LEU A 54 3.34 -0.46 -16.10
C LEU A 54 1.87 -0.06 -15.87
N PRO A 55 1.16 0.44 -16.89
CA PRO A 55 -0.24 0.88 -16.75
C PRO A 55 -1.20 -0.29 -16.50
N CYS A 56 -0.82 -1.52 -16.85
CA CYS A 56 -1.61 -2.72 -16.62
C CYS A 56 -1.64 -3.16 -15.15
N HIS A 57 -0.76 -2.64 -14.30
CA HIS A 57 -0.80 -2.90 -12.86
C HIS A 57 -1.85 -2.01 -12.22
N LEU A 58 -3.07 -2.53 -12.10
CA LEU A 58 -4.20 -1.84 -11.48
C LEU A 58 -4.21 -2.03 -9.96
N LEU A 59 -4.88 -1.11 -9.26
CA LEU A 59 -5.30 -1.33 -7.88
C LEU A 59 -6.15 -2.59 -7.80
N ASN A 60 -6.00 -3.35 -6.71
CA ASN A 60 -6.84 -4.50 -6.41
C ASN A 60 -8.06 -4.14 -5.55
N VAL A 61 -8.20 -2.86 -5.20
CA VAL A 61 -9.32 -2.29 -4.44
C VAL A 61 -9.97 -1.20 -5.30
N PRO A 62 -11.30 -1.06 -5.27
CA PRO A 62 -11.96 -0.03 -6.03
C PRO A 62 -11.50 1.38 -5.65
N ALA A 63 -11.36 2.28 -6.62
CA ALA A 63 -10.89 3.65 -6.40
C ALA A 63 -11.72 4.40 -5.33
N ILE A 64 -13.04 4.24 -5.36
CA ILE A 64 -13.94 4.85 -4.36
C ILE A 64 -13.65 4.41 -2.91
N SER A 65 -12.97 3.27 -2.72
CA SER A 65 -12.61 2.72 -1.41
C SER A 65 -11.15 3.01 -1.03
N MET A 66 -10.46 3.84 -1.80
CA MET A 66 -9.03 4.13 -1.66
C MET A 66 -8.74 5.62 -1.39
N SER A 67 -9.74 6.38 -0.89
CA SER A 67 -9.51 7.76 -0.47
C SER A 67 -8.40 7.84 0.59
N ALA A 68 -7.66 8.94 0.58
CA ALA A 68 -6.62 9.22 1.57
C ALA A 68 -7.19 9.68 2.91
N TYR A 69 -8.45 10.09 2.88
CA TYR A 69 -9.14 10.77 3.97
C TYR A 69 -10.44 10.03 4.29
N PRO A 70 -10.53 9.33 5.43
CA PRO A 70 -11.75 8.64 5.83
C PRO A 70 -12.95 9.57 6.00
N ASP A 71 -12.70 10.81 6.42
CA ASP A 71 -13.70 11.89 6.56
C ASP A 71 -14.05 12.58 5.23
N ASP A 72 -13.39 12.20 4.13
CA ASP A 72 -13.66 12.70 2.78
C ASP A 72 -13.50 11.54 1.77
N PRO A 73 -14.46 10.58 1.75
CA PRO A 73 -14.36 9.36 0.95
C PRO A 73 -14.32 9.61 -0.56
N GLU A 74 -14.77 10.77 -1.01
CA GLU A 74 -14.77 11.16 -2.43
C GLU A 74 -13.49 11.90 -2.87
N HIS A 75 -12.52 12.12 -1.98
CA HIS A 75 -11.31 12.90 -2.28
C HIS A 75 -10.53 12.36 -3.50
N LEU A 76 -10.33 11.04 -3.58
CA LEU A 76 -9.67 10.42 -4.73
C LEU A 76 -10.48 10.58 -6.02
N VAL A 77 -11.80 10.38 -5.95
CA VAL A 77 -12.69 10.47 -7.12
C VAL A 77 -12.64 11.89 -7.72
N ARG A 78 -12.78 12.92 -6.87
CA ARG A 78 -12.67 14.31 -7.33
C ARG A 78 -11.28 14.63 -7.89
N TRP A 79 -10.22 14.05 -7.32
CA TRP A 79 -8.86 14.20 -7.86
C TRP A 79 -8.73 13.56 -9.25
N LEU A 80 -9.24 12.34 -9.44
CA LEU A 80 -9.25 11.65 -10.74
C LEU A 80 -10.03 12.44 -11.80
N ASP A 81 -11.20 12.98 -11.43
CA ASP A 81 -12.04 13.80 -12.31
C ASP A 81 -11.30 15.05 -12.82
N SER A 82 -10.47 15.65 -11.96
CA SER A 82 -9.68 16.83 -12.32
C SER A 82 -8.57 16.52 -13.33
N ARG A 83 -8.10 15.27 -13.38
CA ARG A 83 -6.99 14.79 -14.21
C ARG A 83 -7.44 14.29 -15.59
N ILE A 84 -8.60 13.64 -15.68
CA ILE A 84 -9.06 12.93 -16.88
C ILE A 84 -10.04 13.80 -17.71
N LYS A 85 -9.79 15.12 -17.79
CA LYS A 85 -10.65 16.05 -18.55
C LYS A 85 -10.75 15.64 -20.03
N GLY A 86 -11.92 15.18 -20.48
CA GLY A 86 -12.25 14.97 -21.90
C GLY A 86 -12.78 13.57 -22.25
N SER A 87 -12.60 12.58 -21.39
CA SER A 87 -13.28 11.28 -21.51
C SER A 87 -14.60 11.38 -20.76
N LYS A 88 -15.74 11.39 -21.49
CA LYS A 88 -17.06 11.26 -20.85
C LYS A 88 -17.05 10.06 -19.89
N PRO A 89 -17.56 10.19 -18.66
CA PRO A 89 -17.73 9.02 -17.80
C PRO A 89 -18.81 8.14 -18.44
N ALA A 90 -18.42 6.97 -18.94
CA ALA A 90 -19.32 5.84 -18.83
C ALA A 90 -19.44 5.59 -17.33
N SER A 91 -20.48 6.16 -16.69
CA SER A 91 -20.96 5.86 -15.33
C SER A 91 -20.06 4.91 -14.52
N GLY A 92 -19.26 5.45 -13.59
CA GLY A 92 -18.30 4.69 -12.78
C GLY A 92 -16.85 4.82 -13.28
N HIS A 93 -16.23 5.98 -13.03
CA HIS A 93 -14.80 6.24 -13.29
C HIS A 93 -13.99 5.02 -12.80
N GLU A 94 -13.31 4.38 -13.75
CA GLU A 94 -12.72 3.02 -13.70
C GLU A 94 -12.63 2.44 -12.28
N LEU A 95 -13.44 1.42 -11.99
CA LEU A 95 -13.46 0.76 -10.68
C LEU A 95 -12.05 0.52 -10.14
N PHE A 96 -11.10 0.17 -11.01
CA PHE A 96 -9.71 -0.04 -10.67
C PHE A 96 -8.82 0.83 -11.55
N VAL A 97 -8.03 1.72 -10.95
CA VAL A 97 -7.10 2.61 -11.66
C VAL A 97 -5.66 2.07 -11.62
N PRO A 98 -4.76 2.51 -12.52
CA PRO A 98 -3.34 2.17 -12.44
C PRO A 98 -2.72 2.54 -11.10
N ARG A 99 -1.84 1.66 -10.59
CA ARG A 99 -1.11 1.87 -9.33
C ARG A 99 -0.21 3.09 -9.38
N SER A 100 0.39 3.38 -10.53
CA SER A 100 1.19 4.60 -10.76
C SER A 100 0.37 5.87 -10.54
N LEU A 101 -0.84 5.92 -11.12
CA LEU A 101 -1.76 7.05 -10.97
C LEU A 101 -2.18 7.24 -9.51
N TYR A 102 -2.39 6.15 -8.77
CA TYR A 102 -2.63 6.22 -7.34
C TYR A 102 -1.41 6.72 -6.55
N GLY A 103 -0.20 6.34 -6.95
CA GLY A 103 1.05 6.87 -6.40
C GLY A 103 1.17 8.40 -6.56
N GLU A 104 0.80 8.92 -7.74
CA GLU A 104 0.74 10.38 -7.99
C GLU A 104 -0.24 11.07 -7.04
N TYR A 105 -1.44 10.49 -6.87
CA TYR A 105 -2.45 10.99 -5.93
C TYR A 105 -1.92 11.07 -4.50
N VAL A 106 -1.21 10.05 -4.01
CA VAL A 106 -0.63 10.06 -2.65
C VAL A 106 0.43 11.15 -2.51
N GLY A 107 1.33 11.27 -3.49
CA GLY A 107 2.36 12.31 -3.50
C GLY A 107 1.77 13.73 -3.52
N GLU A 108 0.73 13.96 -4.31
CA GLU A 108 0.00 15.23 -4.34
C GLU A 108 -0.76 15.50 -3.05
N THR A 109 -1.38 14.48 -2.47
CA THR A 109 -2.08 14.60 -1.18
C THR A 109 -1.12 15.04 -0.08
N LEU A 110 0.07 14.43 -0.01
CA LEU A 110 1.12 14.81 0.95
C LEU A 110 1.59 16.26 0.73
N ARG A 111 1.96 16.61 -0.51
CA ARG A 111 2.43 17.96 -0.85
C ARG A 111 1.40 19.02 -0.50
N SER A 112 0.15 18.78 -0.89
CA SER A 112 -0.95 19.70 -0.67
C SER A 112 -1.30 19.85 0.82
N ALA A 113 -1.12 18.80 1.62
CA ALA A 113 -1.24 18.88 3.08
C ALA A 113 -0.11 19.72 3.70
N ALA A 114 1.13 19.58 3.20
CA ALA A 114 2.27 20.37 3.67
C ALA A 114 2.11 21.86 3.34
N GLU A 115 1.70 22.20 2.12
CA GLU A 115 1.49 23.60 1.68
C GLU A 115 0.42 24.34 2.50
N ARG A 116 -0.60 23.63 2.97
CA ARG A 116 -1.72 24.21 3.74
C ARG A 116 -1.50 24.21 5.25
N SER A 117 -0.50 23.47 5.75
CA SER A 117 -0.30 23.32 7.18
C SER A 117 0.55 24.45 7.77
N ARG A 118 0.36 24.72 9.06
CA ARG A 118 1.30 25.52 9.87
C ARG A 118 2.48 24.67 10.37
N ALA A 119 2.35 23.35 10.31
CA ALA A 119 3.43 22.42 10.60
C ALA A 119 4.39 22.33 9.42
N ARG A 120 5.66 22.05 9.70
CA ARG A 120 6.68 21.82 8.67
C ARG A 120 6.75 20.33 8.36
N LEU A 121 6.91 20.01 7.08
CA LEU A 121 7.31 18.69 6.61
C LEU A 121 8.78 18.77 6.18
N ASP A 122 9.61 17.89 6.74
CA ASP A 122 11.00 17.69 6.32
C ASP A 122 11.18 16.27 5.80
N GLY A 123 11.81 16.14 4.64
CA GLY A 123 12.05 14.86 3.97
C GLY A 123 13.51 14.49 4.09
N VAL A 124 13.80 13.40 4.80
CA VAL A 124 15.17 12.92 5.04
C VAL A 124 15.40 11.64 4.26
N THR A 125 16.33 11.66 3.32
CA THR A 125 16.80 10.45 2.65
C THR A 125 17.82 9.74 3.52
N GLY A 126 17.51 8.52 3.95
CA GLY A 126 18.40 7.71 4.77
C GLY A 126 17.72 6.48 5.35
N GLU A 127 18.51 5.62 5.99
CA GLU A 127 18.02 4.40 6.61
C GLU A 127 18.13 4.50 8.13
N VAL A 128 17.01 4.35 8.83
CA VAL A 128 16.99 4.18 10.29
C VAL A 128 17.38 2.74 10.61
N VAL A 129 18.40 2.56 11.46
CA VAL A 129 18.95 1.24 11.82
C VAL A 129 18.72 0.89 13.29
N ALA A 130 18.36 1.85 14.13
CA ALA A 130 17.93 1.60 15.51
C ALA A 130 17.00 2.70 16.02
N ILE A 131 16.17 2.33 16.98
CA ILE A 131 15.31 3.24 17.74
C ILE A 131 15.54 2.97 19.22
N GLU A 132 15.85 4.01 19.97
CA GLU A 132 16.14 3.94 21.39
C GLU A 132 15.12 4.78 22.18
N THR A 133 14.53 4.14 23.18
CA THR A 133 13.60 4.76 24.14
C THR A 133 14.20 4.61 25.53
N GLY A 134 14.84 5.66 26.04
CA GLY A 134 15.52 5.64 27.34
C GLY A 134 16.78 6.47 27.31
N GLY A 135 16.77 7.60 28.01
CA GLY A 135 17.88 8.57 28.05
C GLY A 135 17.36 9.98 28.34
N ASP A 136 16.32 10.39 27.59
CA ASP A 136 15.58 11.63 27.80
C ASP A 136 14.07 11.32 27.92
N PRO A 137 13.44 11.55 29.09
CA PRO A 137 12.00 11.29 29.29
C PRO A 137 11.12 11.99 28.24
N GLY A 138 10.34 11.20 27.50
CA GLY A 138 9.41 11.72 26.49
C GLY A 138 10.01 11.94 25.10
N ARG A 139 11.24 11.46 24.85
CA ARG A 139 11.84 11.44 23.52
C ARG A 139 12.13 10.03 23.02
N VAL A 140 12.14 9.93 21.70
CA VAL A 140 12.56 8.75 20.93
C VAL A 140 13.73 9.17 20.05
N HIS A 141 14.79 8.37 20.06
CA HIS A 141 16.03 8.63 19.33
C HIS A 141 16.16 7.65 18.17
N LEU A 142 16.21 8.16 16.95
CA LEU A 142 16.36 7.35 15.74
C LEU A 142 17.81 7.45 15.26
N ARG A 143 18.51 6.32 15.23
CA ARG A 143 19.88 6.25 14.71
C ARG A 143 19.85 5.90 13.23
N MET A 144 20.47 6.74 12.43
CA MET A 144 20.61 6.57 10.99
C MET A 144 21.84 5.71 10.67
N ARG A 145 21.86 5.08 9.49
CA ARG A 145 22.98 4.24 9.04
C ARG A 145 24.30 5.01 8.93
N ASP A 146 24.25 6.28 8.58
CA ASP A 146 25.43 7.16 8.47
C ASP A 146 25.98 7.63 9.83
N GLY A 147 25.36 7.18 10.93
CA GLY A 147 25.74 7.54 12.29
C GLY A 147 25.07 8.82 12.81
N SER A 148 24.31 9.54 11.99
CA SER A 148 23.51 10.68 12.44
C SER A 148 22.31 10.23 13.29
N GLU A 149 21.74 11.17 14.04
CA GLU A 149 20.66 10.89 14.99
C GLU A 149 19.54 11.92 14.87
N ILE A 150 18.30 11.43 14.93
CA ILE A 150 17.09 12.27 14.93
C ILE A 150 16.33 12.02 16.23
N ALA A 151 16.29 13.02 17.10
CA ALA A 151 15.43 13.01 18.28
C ALA A 151 14.02 13.52 17.93
N ALA A 152 12.98 12.82 18.37
CA ALA A 152 11.57 13.18 18.16
C ALA A 152 10.73 12.89 19.41
N SER A 153 9.56 13.54 19.53
CA SER A 153 8.59 13.24 20.60
C SER A 153 7.86 11.93 20.34
N PHE A 154 7.64 11.59 19.07
CA PHE A 154 7.00 10.36 18.64
C PHE A 154 7.70 9.80 17.40
N ALA A 155 7.72 8.47 17.27
CA ALA A 155 8.16 7.77 16.08
C ALA A 155 7.01 6.89 15.54
N VAL A 156 6.75 6.98 14.23
CA VAL A 156 5.81 6.11 13.51
C VAL A 156 6.62 5.17 12.62
N LEU A 157 6.37 3.87 12.74
CA LEU A 157 6.96 2.86 11.86
C LEU A 157 6.00 2.56 10.71
N ALA A 158 6.36 3.01 9.51
CA ALA A 158 5.63 2.83 8.26
C ALA A 158 6.50 2.11 7.20
N ILE A 159 7.23 1.07 7.65
CA ILE A 159 8.30 0.39 6.89
C ILE A 159 7.81 -0.58 5.80
N GLY A 160 6.50 -0.71 5.62
CA GLY A 160 5.90 -1.60 4.62
C GLY A 160 6.09 -3.09 4.93
N ASN A 161 5.95 -3.91 3.89
CA ASN A 161 6.15 -5.37 3.99
C ASN A 161 7.61 -5.73 3.73
N PRO A 162 8.15 -6.76 4.40
CA PRO A 162 9.47 -7.29 4.07
C PRO A 162 9.51 -7.83 2.64
N PRO A 163 10.71 -7.90 2.01
CA PRO A 163 10.87 -8.54 0.71
C PRO A 163 10.46 -10.03 0.76
N PRO A 164 10.12 -10.64 -0.39
CA PRO A 164 9.88 -12.07 -0.46
C PRO A 164 11.08 -12.88 0.06
N SER A 165 10.81 -13.95 0.80
CA SER A 165 11.83 -14.92 1.21
C SER A 165 11.98 -16.01 0.15
N ASP A 166 13.19 -16.55 -0.04
CA ASP A 166 13.40 -17.70 -0.93
C ASP A 166 12.60 -18.93 -0.45
N PRO A 167 11.63 -19.42 -1.23
CA PRO A 167 10.83 -20.58 -0.87
C PRO A 167 11.56 -21.93 -1.08
N LEU A 168 12.71 -21.96 -1.76
CA LEU A 168 13.40 -23.20 -2.15
C LEU A 168 14.68 -23.48 -1.35
N ALA A 169 15.07 -22.58 -0.45
CA ALA A 169 16.16 -22.75 0.52
C ALA A 169 17.48 -23.27 -0.08
N GLY A 170 17.82 -22.81 -1.30
CA GLY A 170 18.99 -23.29 -2.05
C GLY A 170 19.73 -22.18 -2.79
N ASP A 171 20.77 -22.54 -3.56
CA ASP A 171 21.65 -21.58 -4.26
C ASP A 171 21.00 -20.92 -5.51
N LEU A 172 19.68 -20.79 -5.54
CA LEU A 172 18.99 -20.18 -6.69
C LEU A 172 19.32 -18.70 -6.87
N GLU A 173 19.69 -17.99 -5.79
CA GLU A 173 20.16 -16.61 -5.87
C GLU A 173 21.38 -16.45 -6.78
N ALA A 174 22.20 -17.49 -6.97
CA ALA A 174 23.34 -17.47 -7.88
C ALA A 174 22.94 -17.66 -9.36
N SER A 175 21.70 -18.10 -9.63
CA SER A 175 21.21 -18.35 -10.97
C SER A 175 20.70 -17.07 -11.64
N ARG A 176 21.21 -16.77 -12.84
CA ARG A 176 20.68 -15.69 -13.70
C ARG A 176 19.24 -15.91 -14.18
N ARG A 177 18.67 -17.09 -13.92
CA ARG A 177 17.28 -17.44 -14.29
C ARG A 177 16.31 -17.26 -13.12
N TYR A 178 16.79 -16.82 -11.97
CA TYR A 178 16.00 -16.63 -10.77
C TYR A 178 15.87 -15.13 -10.48
N ALA A 179 14.62 -14.68 -10.34
CA ALA A 179 14.30 -13.34 -9.88
C ALA A 179 13.70 -13.47 -8.46
N PRO A 180 14.46 -13.14 -7.40
CA PRO A 180 13.97 -13.26 -6.02
C PRO A 180 12.80 -12.30 -5.73
N ASP A 181 12.77 -11.17 -6.43
CA ASP A 181 11.75 -10.15 -6.26
C ASP A 181 11.27 -9.66 -7.64
N PRO A 182 10.02 -9.95 -8.03
CA PRO A 182 9.51 -9.59 -9.35
C PRO A 182 9.30 -8.08 -9.54
N TRP A 183 9.46 -7.31 -8.46
CA TRP A 183 9.30 -5.85 -8.45
C TRP A 183 10.62 -5.09 -8.55
N GLU A 184 11.77 -5.78 -8.46
CA GLU A 184 13.06 -5.14 -8.65
C GLU A 184 13.28 -4.78 -10.12
N GLU A 185 14.04 -3.71 -10.35
CA GLU A 185 14.33 -3.26 -11.70
C GLU A 185 15.08 -4.35 -12.47
N GLY A 186 14.66 -4.61 -13.70
CA GLY A 186 15.23 -5.67 -14.54
C GLY A 186 14.89 -7.10 -14.15
N ALA A 187 14.00 -7.33 -13.17
CA ALA A 187 13.60 -8.68 -12.74
C ALA A 187 13.03 -9.57 -13.87
N LEU A 188 12.54 -8.96 -14.95
CA LEU A 188 11.97 -9.65 -16.12
C LEU A 188 12.82 -9.45 -17.39
N ASP A 189 14.03 -8.93 -17.25
CA ASP A 189 14.95 -8.71 -18.37
C ASP A 189 15.63 -10.02 -18.80
N GLY A 190 16.09 -10.07 -20.05
CA GLY A 190 16.78 -11.25 -20.59
C GLY A 190 15.87 -12.44 -20.89
N LEU A 191 14.55 -12.31 -20.68
CA LEU A 191 13.57 -13.30 -21.10
C LEU A 191 13.44 -13.31 -22.62
N THR A 192 13.57 -14.48 -23.23
CA THR A 192 13.23 -14.67 -24.65
C THR A 192 11.72 -14.56 -24.83
N PRO A 193 11.21 -14.04 -25.96
CA PRO A 193 9.78 -13.89 -26.16
C PRO A 193 9.01 -15.21 -26.01
N GLU A 194 9.60 -16.35 -26.38
CA GLU A 194 9.00 -17.69 -26.26
C GLU A 194 9.49 -18.49 -25.04
N GLY A 195 10.26 -17.87 -24.14
CA GLY A 195 10.85 -18.56 -22.97
C GLY A 195 9.79 -19.05 -21.98
N THR A 196 10.03 -20.14 -21.27
CA THR A 196 9.11 -20.54 -20.19
C THR A 196 9.39 -19.72 -18.93
N VAL A 197 8.35 -19.12 -18.37
CA VAL A 197 8.41 -18.43 -17.06
C VAL A 197 7.71 -19.27 -16.01
N VAL A 198 8.38 -19.50 -14.88
CA VAL A 198 7.79 -20.21 -13.73
C VAL A 198 7.62 -19.23 -12.59
N THR A 199 6.40 -19.11 -12.04
CA THR A 199 6.13 -18.33 -10.84
C THR A 199 5.91 -19.26 -9.65
N ILE A 200 6.50 -18.92 -8.51
CA ILE A 200 6.25 -19.63 -7.25
C ILE A 200 5.16 -18.87 -6.50
N GLY A 201 3.98 -19.48 -6.40
CA GLY A 201 2.75 -18.85 -5.94
C GLY A 201 1.83 -18.47 -7.10
N SER A 202 0.53 -18.42 -6.78
CA SER A 202 -0.56 -18.12 -7.73
C SER A 202 -1.43 -16.95 -7.27
N ASN A 203 -0.90 -16.05 -6.44
CA ASN A 203 -1.62 -14.90 -5.88
C ASN A 203 -1.54 -13.66 -6.81
N LEU A 204 -2.01 -12.50 -6.32
CA LEU A 204 -2.02 -11.24 -7.09
C LEU A 204 -0.66 -10.86 -7.69
N THR A 205 0.46 -11.14 -7.01
CA THR A 205 1.79 -10.90 -7.58
C THR A 205 2.06 -11.71 -8.84
N MET A 206 1.57 -12.96 -8.94
CA MET A 206 1.68 -13.76 -10.16
C MET A 206 0.86 -13.13 -11.29
N VAL A 207 -0.35 -12.64 -10.98
CA VAL A 207 -1.20 -11.95 -11.95
C VAL A 207 -0.51 -10.69 -12.48
N ASP A 208 0.12 -9.91 -11.59
CA ASP A 208 0.91 -8.73 -11.97
C ASP A 208 2.08 -9.13 -12.90
N VAL A 209 2.84 -10.18 -12.57
CA VAL A 209 3.90 -10.71 -13.43
C VAL A 209 3.37 -11.14 -14.80
N ALA A 210 2.23 -11.84 -14.85
CA ALA A 210 1.63 -12.28 -16.11
C ALA A 210 1.20 -11.09 -16.99
N LEU A 211 0.57 -10.07 -16.40
CA LEU A 211 0.25 -8.80 -17.05
C LEU A 211 1.50 -8.08 -17.57
N ALA A 212 2.58 -8.07 -16.77
CA ALA A 212 3.85 -7.45 -17.16
C ALA A 212 4.56 -8.19 -18.31
N LEU A 213 4.38 -9.51 -18.41
CA LEU A 213 4.89 -10.33 -19.51
C LEU A 213 4.05 -10.12 -20.79
N ASP A 214 2.73 -10.08 -20.66
CA ASP A 214 1.81 -9.77 -21.75
C ASP A 214 2.08 -8.38 -22.34
N HIS A 215 2.26 -7.37 -21.49
CA HIS A 215 2.63 -6.02 -21.91
C HIS A 215 3.98 -5.97 -22.68
N ARG A 216 4.89 -6.91 -22.40
CA ARG A 216 6.17 -7.06 -23.12
C ARG A 216 6.07 -7.96 -24.36
N ASN A 217 4.87 -8.37 -24.77
CA ASN A 217 4.62 -9.29 -25.89
C ASN A 217 5.30 -10.67 -25.71
N HIS A 218 5.43 -11.14 -24.47
CA HIS A 218 5.88 -12.50 -24.20
C HIS A 218 4.83 -13.51 -24.69
N ARG A 219 5.28 -14.53 -25.41
CA ARG A 219 4.46 -15.59 -26.03
C ARG A 219 4.74 -16.99 -25.46
N GLY A 220 5.76 -17.10 -24.61
CA GLY A 220 6.11 -18.36 -23.95
C GLY A 220 5.10 -18.75 -22.86
N PRO A 221 5.15 -20.01 -22.39
CA PRO A 221 4.26 -20.49 -21.35
C PRO A 221 4.61 -19.86 -19.99
N ILE A 222 3.57 -19.48 -19.23
CA ILE A 222 3.65 -19.03 -17.84
C ILE A 222 3.09 -20.15 -16.95
N LEU A 223 3.95 -20.76 -16.14
CA LEU A 223 3.61 -21.87 -15.25
C LEU A 223 3.60 -21.40 -13.80
N ALA A 224 2.45 -21.45 -13.14
CA ALA A 224 2.34 -21.12 -11.72
C ALA A 224 2.38 -22.38 -10.84
N VAL A 225 3.34 -22.44 -9.93
CA VAL A 225 3.41 -23.48 -8.90
C VAL A 225 2.63 -23.00 -7.67
N SER A 226 1.54 -23.67 -7.33
CA SER A 226 0.64 -23.28 -6.22
C SER A 226 0.51 -24.40 -5.20
N THR A 227 0.55 -24.04 -3.92
CA THR A 227 0.31 -24.98 -2.82
C THR A 227 -1.14 -25.41 -2.70
N HIS A 228 -2.08 -24.57 -3.16
CA HIS A 228 -3.53 -24.82 -3.01
C HIS A 228 -4.27 -24.97 -4.34
N GLY A 229 -3.62 -24.70 -5.48
CA GLY A 229 -4.23 -24.79 -6.81
C GLY A 229 -5.31 -23.74 -7.09
N LEU A 230 -5.34 -22.65 -6.32
CA LEU A 230 -6.34 -21.58 -6.44
C LEU A 230 -5.76 -20.35 -7.16
N LEU A 231 -6.60 -19.70 -7.95
CA LEU A 231 -6.35 -18.38 -8.53
C LEU A 231 -7.20 -17.31 -7.82
N PRO A 232 -6.77 -16.03 -7.83
CA PRO A 232 -7.57 -14.93 -7.34
C PRO A 232 -8.90 -14.88 -8.11
N GLN A 233 -9.99 -14.70 -7.38
CA GLN A 233 -11.32 -14.59 -7.97
C GLN A 233 -11.48 -13.21 -8.64
N PRO A 234 -12.15 -13.13 -9.80
CA PRO A 234 -12.42 -11.85 -10.43
C PRO A 234 -13.31 -10.96 -9.55
N HIS A 235 -13.11 -9.66 -9.69
CA HIS A 235 -14.02 -8.65 -9.15
C HIS A 235 -15.35 -8.66 -9.90
N LEU A 236 -16.40 -8.19 -9.24
CA LEU A 236 -17.69 -7.93 -9.88
C LEU A 236 -17.57 -6.68 -10.76
N SER A 237 -18.35 -6.61 -11.84
CA SER A 237 -18.45 -5.43 -12.70
C SER A 237 -19.10 -4.21 -12.03
N ARG A 238 -19.67 -4.39 -10.84
CA ARG A 238 -20.27 -3.35 -10.00
C ARG A 238 -19.92 -3.61 -8.54
N LEU A 239 -19.87 -2.54 -7.74
CA LEU A 239 -19.67 -2.66 -6.31
C LEU A 239 -20.82 -3.47 -5.68
N PRO A 240 -20.50 -4.40 -4.76
CA PRO A 240 -21.53 -5.09 -4.02
C PRO A 240 -22.26 -4.10 -3.10
N PRO A 241 -23.56 -4.31 -2.81
CA PRO A 241 -24.29 -3.47 -1.88
C PRO A 241 -23.64 -3.54 -0.49
N ALA A 242 -23.64 -2.41 0.23
CA ALA A 242 -23.02 -2.32 1.55
C ALA A 242 -23.72 -3.25 2.55
N TRP A 243 -22.91 -3.99 3.31
CA TRP A 243 -23.36 -4.76 4.48
C TRP A 243 -22.89 -4.08 5.76
N THR A 244 -23.62 -4.29 6.84
CA THR A 244 -23.20 -3.88 8.18
C THR A 244 -22.87 -5.13 8.95
N SER A 245 -21.57 -5.40 9.12
CA SER A 245 -21.14 -6.58 9.87
C SER A 245 -21.58 -6.49 11.33
N ARG A 246 -21.98 -7.63 11.87
CA ARG A 246 -22.25 -7.86 13.29
C ARG A 246 -21.03 -8.41 14.03
N ILE A 247 -19.91 -8.62 13.33
CA ILE A 247 -18.64 -9.02 13.92
C ILE A 247 -18.04 -7.77 14.58
N ASP A 248 -18.01 -7.78 15.91
CA ASP A 248 -17.60 -6.65 16.75
C ASP A 248 -16.09 -6.62 17.04
N GLY A 249 -15.29 -7.40 16.29
CA GLY A 249 -13.84 -7.48 16.42
C GLY A 249 -13.33 -8.30 17.61
N HIS A 250 -14.21 -8.86 18.45
CA HIS A 250 -13.83 -9.66 19.62
C HIS A 250 -13.83 -11.15 19.28
N ALA A 251 -12.86 -11.60 18.48
CA ALA A 251 -12.64 -13.03 18.22
C ALA A 251 -11.56 -13.58 19.16
N SER A 252 -11.86 -14.68 19.86
CA SER A 252 -10.91 -15.39 20.73
C SER A 252 -9.75 -16.04 19.95
N GLY A 253 -9.85 -16.11 18.62
CA GLY A 253 -8.77 -16.52 17.73
C GLY A 253 -9.20 -16.62 16.27
N PRO A 254 -8.26 -16.97 15.36
CA PRO A 254 -8.52 -17.03 13.91
C PRO A 254 -9.66 -17.99 13.52
N ARG A 255 -9.81 -19.11 14.24
CA ARG A 255 -10.88 -20.09 13.98
C ARG A 255 -12.27 -19.51 14.28
N ASP A 256 -12.39 -18.74 15.35
CA ASP A 256 -13.67 -18.15 15.76
C ASP A 256 -14.03 -17.00 14.83
N LEU A 257 -13.06 -16.19 14.41
CA LEU A 257 -13.26 -15.19 13.37
C LEU A 257 -13.75 -15.83 12.06
N MET A 258 -13.09 -16.90 11.61
CA MET A 258 -13.50 -17.63 10.40
C MET A 258 -14.90 -18.24 10.52
N ARG A 259 -15.27 -18.72 11.70
CA ARG A 259 -16.62 -19.23 11.96
C ARG A 259 -17.64 -18.10 11.88
N ALA A 260 -17.41 -16.99 12.57
CA ALA A 260 -18.28 -15.82 12.56
C ALA A 260 -18.45 -15.26 11.13
N MET A 261 -17.38 -15.19 10.34
CA MET A 261 -17.44 -14.76 8.94
C MET A 261 -18.31 -15.69 8.09
N ARG A 262 -18.23 -17.01 8.30
CA ARG A 262 -19.06 -17.99 7.57
C ARG A 262 -20.53 -17.88 7.96
N GLU A 263 -20.81 -17.76 9.26
CA GLU A 263 -22.17 -17.56 9.78
C GLU A 263 -22.79 -16.27 9.24
N GLU A 264 -22.02 -15.18 9.24
CA GLU A 264 -22.48 -13.91 8.71
C GLU A 264 -22.68 -13.94 7.20
N THR A 265 -21.77 -14.56 6.44
CA THR A 265 -21.94 -14.77 5.00
C THR A 265 -23.22 -15.56 4.69
N ASN A 266 -23.51 -16.61 5.47
CA ASN A 266 -24.74 -17.38 5.31
C ASN A 266 -25.99 -16.53 5.61
N ALA A 267 -25.95 -15.69 6.65
CA ALA A 267 -27.05 -14.79 7.01
C ALA A 267 -27.25 -13.65 5.99
N ALA A 268 -26.18 -13.14 5.39
CA ALA A 268 -26.24 -12.14 4.32
C ALA A 268 -26.88 -12.74 3.06
N ARG A 269 -26.52 -13.99 2.74
CA ARG A 269 -27.06 -14.70 1.57
C ARG A 269 -28.57 -14.92 1.63
N THR A 270 -29.15 -15.15 2.81
CA THR A 270 -30.63 -15.28 2.94
C THR A 270 -31.37 -13.96 2.66
N GLN A 271 -30.65 -12.83 2.67
CA GLN A 271 -31.16 -11.48 2.37
C GLN A 271 -30.78 -11.01 0.95
N GLY A 272 -30.20 -11.89 0.12
CA GLY A 272 -29.79 -11.57 -1.25
C GLY A 272 -28.46 -10.84 -1.37
N PHE A 273 -27.67 -10.76 -0.29
CA PHE A 273 -26.32 -10.20 -0.32
C PHE A 273 -25.27 -11.27 -0.67
N GLU A 274 -24.19 -10.85 -1.32
CA GLU A 274 -23.06 -11.69 -1.67
C GLU A 274 -21.99 -11.66 -0.57
N TRP A 275 -21.14 -12.70 -0.52
CA TRP A 275 -20.07 -12.81 0.49
C TRP A 275 -19.09 -11.62 0.50
N ARG A 276 -18.90 -10.96 -0.66
CA ARG A 276 -18.02 -9.78 -0.79
C ARG A 276 -18.51 -8.61 0.05
N SER A 277 -19.83 -8.39 0.13
CA SER A 277 -20.41 -7.34 0.98
C SER A 277 -20.01 -7.52 2.44
N VAL A 278 -20.04 -8.77 2.93
CA VAL A 278 -19.65 -9.12 4.30
C VAL A 278 -18.16 -8.85 4.50
N VAL A 279 -17.30 -9.34 3.60
CA VAL A 279 -15.84 -9.13 3.70
C VAL A 279 -15.48 -7.64 3.68
N ASP A 280 -16.08 -6.86 2.77
CA ASP A 280 -15.82 -5.42 2.69
C ASP A 280 -16.29 -4.66 3.92
N SER A 281 -17.36 -5.13 4.58
CA SER A 281 -17.89 -4.50 5.80
C SER A 281 -17.05 -4.71 7.06
N LEU A 282 -16.08 -5.62 7.03
CA LEU A 282 -15.12 -5.84 8.12
C LEU A 282 -13.99 -4.81 8.14
N ARG A 283 -13.87 -3.99 7.09
CA ARG A 283 -12.89 -2.90 7.08
C ARG A 283 -13.36 -1.81 8.06
N PRO A 284 -12.45 -1.24 8.88
CA PRO A 284 -12.78 -0.10 9.72
C PRO A 284 -13.40 1.03 8.88
N ARG A 285 -14.52 1.59 9.33
CA ARG A 285 -15.15 2.77 8.74
C ARG A 285 -14.58 4.05 9.32
#